data_AF-A0A821P6N5-F1
#
_entry.id   AF-A0A821P6N5-F1
#
_cell.length_a   1.000
_cell.length_b   1.000
_cell.length_c   1.000
_cell.angle_alpha   90.00
_cell.angle_beta   90.00
_cell.angle_gamma   90.00
#
_symmetry.space_group_name_H-M   'P 1'
#
loop_
_entity.id
_entity.type
_entity.pdbx_description
1 polymer ?
#
loop_
_entity_poly.entity_id
_entity_poly.type
_entity_poly.pdbx_seq_one_letter_code
_entity_poly.pdbx_strand_id
1 'polypeptide(L)'
;MTCHICVNCGGQYSFASSPPSHCLICEDERHYVGKNGQEWTTREEILGKYENQIKCEENGLYSIRTEPQFGIGQRAFLVQTSHGNILWDCISYLDQHTIDFINRLGGLTAIAISHPHFFTTIVDWSHLFGDVPIYLHRDMETWVLRPDQCIHFWDGSMKDLFDGKLKLIHTGGHFDGSQVLYWPEGASHRGVLLSGDEPQRNHFDGSVLKAHFSLNQSGI
;
A
#
# COMPACT_ATOMS: atom_id res chain seq x y z
N MET A 1 23.97 -3.85 10.93
CA MET A 1 22.64 -3.27 11.21
C MET A 1 21.73 -3.66 10.07
N THR A 2 20.48 -3.96 10.35
CA THR A 2 19.49 -4.37 9.33
C THR A 2 18.14 -3.71 9.61
N CYS A 3 17.28 -3.62 8.60
CA CYS A 3 15.89 -3.23 8.78
C CYS A 3 15.08 -4.46 9.21
N HIS A 4 14.30 -4.32 10.28
CA HIS A 4 13.50 -5.41 10.84
C HIS A 4 12.05 -5.29 10.38
N ILE A 5 11.50 -6.40 9.92
CA ILE A 5 10.12 -6.52 9.45
C ILE A 5 9.32 -7.28 10.51
N CYS A 6 8.24 -6.69 11.00
CA CYS A 6 7.32 -7.40 11.89
C CYS A 6 6.66 -8.55 11.13
N VAL A 7 6.76 -9.78 11.63
CA VAL A 7 6.19 -10.97 10.97
C VAL A 7 4.66 -10.89 10.89
N ASN A 8 4.02 -10.27 11.90
CA ASN A 8 2.56 -10.21 11.99
C ASN A 8 1.94 -9.18 11.03
N CYS A 9 2.44 -7.94 11.00
CA CYS A 9 1.87 -6.90 10.12
C CYS A 9 2.65 -6.64 8.84
N GLY A 10 3.90 -7.09 8.75
CA GLY A 10 4.79 -6.83 7.61
C GLY A 10 5.43 -5.43 7.60
N GLY A 11 5.19 -4.60 8.61
CA GLY A 11 5.79 -3.26 8.76
C GLY A 11 7.30 -3.32 9.01
N GLN A 12 8.06 -2.50 8.29
CA GLN A 12 9.52 -2.44 8.34
C GLN A 12 10.00 -1.21 9.12
N TYR A 13 10.91 -1.44 10.07
CA TYR A 13 11.57 -0.41 10.87
C TYR A 13 12.95 -0.05 10.33
N SER A 14 13.40 1.14 10.69
CA SER A 14 14.75 1.64 10.40
C SER A 14 15.87 0.68 10.82
N PHE A 15 17.05 0.90 10.23
CA PHE A 15 18.26 0.14 10.56
C PHE A 15 18.58 0.15 12.06
N ALA A 16 18.69 -1.04 12.64
CA ALA A 16 19.07 -1.23 14.04
C ALA A 16 19.96 -2.47 14.21
N SER A 17 20.64 -2.56 15.36
CA SER A 17 21.41 -3.74 15.77
C SER A 17 20.53 -4.88 16.30
N SER A 18 19.36 -4.54 16.83
CA SER A 18 18.35 -5.47 17.35
C SER A 18 16.97 -5.03 16.88
N PRO A 19 16.00 -5.95 16.76
CA PRO A 19 14.62 -5.57 16.46
C PRO A 19 14.01 -4.70 17.57
N PRO A 20 12.97 -3.91 17.26
CA PRO A 20 12.19 -3.20 18.27
C PRO A 20 11.59 -4.17 19.29
N SER A 21 11.39 -3.72 20.54
CA SER A 21 10.63 -4.50 21.52
C SER A 21 9.13 -4.50 21.25
N HIS A 22 8.64 -3.48 20.55
CA HIS A 22 7.23 -3.24 20.26
C HIS A 22 7.04 -2.85 18.80
N CYS A 23 5.97 -3.36 18.18
CA CYS A 23 5.54 -2.91 16.86
C CYS A 23 4.37 -1.93 17.01
N LEU A 24 4.62 -0.65 16.70
CA LEU A 24 3.65 0.46 16.73
C LEU A 24 2.34 0.11 16.03
N ILE A 25 2.41 -0.54 14.85
CA ILE A 25 1.22 -0.95 14.11
C ILE A 25 0.46 -2.08 14.82
N CYS A 26 1.15 -3.04 15.44
CA CYS A 26 0.49 -4.17 16.10
C CYS A 26 -0.06 -3.85 17.48
N GLU A 27 0.49 -2.84 18.16
CA GLU A 27 -0.01 -2.37 19.45
C GLU A 27 -1.13 -1.35 19.35
N ASP A 28 -1.40 -0.88 18.14
CA ASP A 28 -2.58 -0.07 17.87
C ASP A 28 -3.87 -0.88 18.09
N GLU A 29 -4.89 -0.23 18.65
CA GLU A 29 -6.17 -0.87 19.00
C GLU A 29 -6.96 -1.40 17.79
N ARG A 30 -6.68 -0.90 16.58
CA ARG A 30 -7.27 -1.39 15.32
C ARG A 30 -6.54 -2.63 14.79
N HIS A 31 -5.46 -3.03 15.44
CA HIS A 31 -4.69 -4.23 15.12
C HIS A 31 -4.48 -5.12 16.35
N TYR A 32 -3.57 -6.09 16.22
CA TYR A 32 -3.24 -6.99 17.31
C TYR A 32 -1.78 -7.44 17.23
N VAL A 33 -1.21 -7.79 18.39
CA VAL A 33 0.05 -8.51 18.48
C VAL A 33 -0.19 -10.00 18.22
N GLY A 34 0.71 -10.62 17.46
CA GLY A 34 0.62 -12.05 17.12
C GLY A 34 0.54 -12.95 18.35
N LYS A 35 -0.05 -14.15 18.18
CA LYS A 35 -0.27 -15.10 19.29
C LYS A 35 1.01 -15.51 20.03
N ASN A 36 2.16 -15.45 19.37
CA ASN A 36 3.46 -15.78 19.95
C ASN A 36 4.19 -14.53 20.49
N GLY A 37 3.54 -13.36 20.52
CA GLY A 37 4.18 -12.08 20.83
C GLY A 37 4.74 -11.39 19.59
N GLN A 38 5.72 -10.50 19.81
CA GLN A 38 6.40 -9.78 18.72
C GLN A 38 7.46 -10.67 18.09
N GLU A 39 7.29 -10.96 16.81
CA GLU A 39 8.22 -11.71 15.98
C GLU A 39 8.75 -10.82 14.85
N TRP A 40 10.05 -10.96 14.56
CA TRP A 40 10.76 -10.11 13.62
C TRP A 40 11.51 -10.96 12.62
N THR A 41 11.60 -10.46 11.40
CA THR A 41 12.38 -11.05 10.32
C THR A 41 13.09 -9.96 9.51
N THR A 42 13.89 -10.34 8.52
CA THR A 42 14.50 -9.39 7.58
C THR A 42 14.12 -9.72 6.14
N ARG A 43 14.44 -8.82 5.22
CA ARG A 43 14.29 -9.06 3.78
C ARG A 43 15.00 -10.35 3.37
N GLU A 44 16.24 -10.54 3.79
CA GLU A 44 17.06 -11.70 3.45
C GLU A 44 16.45 -13.01 3.93
N GLU A 45 15.78 -12.99 5.09
CA GLU A 45 15.15 -14.18 5.66
C GLU A 45 13.84 -14.55 4.97
N ILE A 46 13.11 -13.60 4.40
CA ILE A 46 11.86 -13.89 3.67
C ILE A 46 12.12 -14.21 2.18
N LEU A 47 13.25 -13.81 1.62
CA LEU A 47 13.63 -14.11 0.23
C LEU A 47 13.61 -15.62 -0.06
N GLY A 48 12.93 -15.99 -1.16
CA GLY A 48 12.83 -17.38 -1.62
C GLY A 48 11.87 -18.26 -0.82
N LYS A 49 11.21 -17.74 0.23
CA LYS A 49 10.15 -18.45 0.98
C LYS A 49 8.74 -18.14 0.48
N TYR A 50 8.62 -17.09 -0.32
CA TYR A 50 7.36 -16.57 -0.84
C TYR A 50 7.48 -16.30 -2.34
N GLU A 51 6.34 -16.08 -2.98
CA GLU A 51 6.20 -15.62 -4.35
C GLU A 51 5.09 -14.57 -4.42
N ASN A 52 5.18 -13.64 -5.35
CA ASN A 52 4.09 -12.70 -5.60
C ASN A 52 3.23 -13.17 -6.77
N GLN A 53 1.94 -13.36 -6.49
CA GLN A 53 0.90 -13.60 -7.47
C GLN A 53 0.41 -12.27 -8.03
N ILE A 54 0.48 -12.12 -9.36
CA ILE A 54 0.08 -10.92 -10.08
C ILE A 54 -1.14 -11.25 -10.92
N LYS A 55 -2.22 -10.48 -10.74
CA LYS A 55 -3.48 -10.65 -11.46
C LYS A 55 -3.88 -9.36 -12.16
N CYS A 56 -4.22 -9.45 -13.44
CA CYS A 56 -4.88 -8.37 -14.18
C CYS A 56 -6.34 -8.30 -13.72
N GLU A 57 -6.72 -7.22 -13.04
CA GLU A 57 -8.10 -7.01 -12.56
C GLU A 57 -8.94 -6.31 -13.63
N GLU A 58 -8.35 -5.34 -14.32
CA GLU A 58 -8.86 -4.71 -15.53
C GLU A 58 -7.72 -4.09 -16.34
N ASN A 59 -8.03 -3.52 -17.51
CA ASN A 59 -7.01 -2.87 -18.32
C ASN A 59 -6.35 -1.71 -17.57
N GLY A 60 -5.05 -1.82 -17.29
CA GLY A 60 -4.28 -0.83 -16.54
C GLY A 60 -4.36 -0.98 -15.01
N LEU A 61 -4.95 -2.07 -14.48
CA LEU A 61 -4.99 -2.36 -13.05
C LEU A 61 -4.55 -3.79 -12.76
N TYR A 62 -3.50 -3.92 -11.96
CA TYR A 62 -2.99 -5.22 -11.52
C TYR A 62 -2.97 -5.30 -10.00
N SER A 63 -3.46 -6.40 -9.43
CA SER A 63 -3.26 -6.70 -8.01
C SER A 63 -2.03 -7.59 -7.83
N ILE A 64 -1.25 -7.34 -6.78
CA ILE A 64 -0.06 -8.11 -6.39
C ILE A 64 -0.28 -8.62 -4.97
N ARG A 65 -0.16 -9.94 -4.76
CA ARG A 65 -0.33 -10.59 -3.45
C ARG A 65 0.80 -11.57 -3.19
N THR A 66 1.32 -11.59 -1.97
CA THR A 66 2.31 -12.57 -1.55
C THR A 66 1.67 -13.91 -1.17
N GLU A 67 2.25 -15.01 -1.66
CA GLU A 67 1.89 -16.39 -1.35
C GLU A 67 3.14 -17.21 -0.92
N PRO A 68 3.06 -18.06 0.13
CA PRO A 68 1.96 -18.12 1.10
C PRO A 68 1.75 -16.77 1.81
N GLN A 69 0.65 -16.62 2.54
CA GLN A 69 0.34 -15.36 3.23
C GLN A 69 1.52 -14.90 4.12
N PHE A 70 1.97 -13.67 3.92
CA PHE A 70 2.87 -12.95 4.81
C PHE A 70 2.18 -11.70 5.39
N GLY A 71 2.51 -11.35 6.63
CA GLY A 71 1.86 -10.25 7.33
C GLY A 71 0.34 -10.43 7.39
N ILE A 72 -0.39 -9.33 7.13
CA ILE A 72 -1.85 -9.32 7.14
C ILE A 72 -2.49 -9.90 5.86
N GLY A 73 -1.70 -10.33 4.87
CA GLY A 73 -2.19 -10.97 3.65
C GLY A 73 -2.88 -10.05 2.65
N GLN A 74 -2.56 -8.76 2.72
CA GLN A 74 -3.07 -7.71 1.86
C GLN A 74 -2.57 -7.80 0.42
N ARG A 75 -3.11 -6.92 -0.43
CA ARG A 75 -2.70 -6.74 -1.83
C ARG A 75 -2.20 -5.33 -2.03
N ALA A 76 -1.20 -5.18 -2.88
CA ALA A 76 -0.87 -3.91 -3.51
C ALA A 76 -1.54 -3.85 -4.89
N PHE A 77 -1.83 -2.65 -5.38
CA PHE A 77 -2.41 -2.44 -6.70
C PHE A 77 -1.50 -1.54 -7.55
N LEU A 78 -1.10 -2.02 -8.72
CA LEU A 78 -0.43 -1.22 -9.73
C LEU A 78 -1.47 -0.58 -10.64
N VAL A 79 -1.56 0.75 -10.63
CA VAL A 79 -2.44 1.52 -11.52
C VAL A 79 -1.60 2.18 -12.61
N GLN A 80 -1.89 1.85 -13.87
CA GLN A 80 -1.21 2.43 -15.02
C GLN A 80 -1.95 3.65 -15.54
N THR A 81 -1.19 4.70 -15.85
CA THR A 81 -1.70 5.88 -16.54
C THR A 81 -0.76 6.26 -17.68
N SER A 82 -1.22 7.16 -18.55
CA SER A 82 -0.38 7.76 -19.59
C SER A 82 0.82 8.56 -19.06
N HIS A 83 0.82 8.89 -17.75
CA HIS A 83 1.83 9.75 -17.10
C HIS A 83 2.73 8.96 -16.15
N GLY A 84 2.63 7.62 -16.15
CA GLY A 84 3.37 6.74 -15.27
C GLY A 84 2.47 5.81 -14.45
N ASN A 85 3.11 4.92 -13.71
CA ASN A 85 2.42 3.96 -12.87
C ASN A 85 2.53 4.36 -11.39
N ILE A 86 1.45 4.18 -10.64
CA ILE A 86 1.47 4.31 -9.18
C ILE A 86 1.26 2.94 -8.54
N LEU A 87 1.99 2.67 -7.47
CA LEU A 87 1.65 1.59 -6.55
C LEU A 87 0.71 2.14 -5.48
N TRP A 88 -0.52 1.64 -5.44
CA TRP A 88 -1.49 1.88 -4.39
C TRP A 88 -1.40 0.78 -3.34
N ASP A 89 -1.21 1.19 -2.09
CA ASP A 89 -0.86 0.30 -0.99
C ASP A 89 0.45 -0.49 -1.24
N CYS A 90 0.89 -1.29 -0.28
CA CYS A 90 2.16 -2.00 -0.40
C CYS A 90 2.14 -3.36 0.32
N ILE A 91 3.03 -4.25 -0.12
CA ILE A 91 3.28 -5.58 0.44
C ILE A 91 4.76 -5.70 0.79
N SER A 92 5.07 -6.47 1.83
CA SER A 92 6.43 -6.55 2.33
C SER A 92 7.39 -7.30 1.40
N TYR A 93 6.91 -8.36 0.75
CA TYR A 93 7.73 -9.22 -0.08
C TYR A 93 7.84 -8.69 -1.50
N LEU A 94 9.08 -8.59 -2.00
CA LEU A 94 9.39 -8.16 -3.35
C LEU A 94 10.50 -9.03 -3.95
N ASP A 95 10.13 -9.83 -4.96
CA ASP A 95 11.02 -10.70 -5.72
C ASP A 95 11.39 -10.11 -7.08
N GLN A 96 12.41 -10.69 -7.72
CA GLN A 96 12.89 -10.23 -9.02
C GLN A 96 11.82 -10.37 -10.11
N HIS A 97 10.98 -11.40 -10.05
CA HIS A 97 9.91 -11.61 -11.02
C HIS A 97 8.91 -10.45 -11.02
N THR A 98 8.52 -9.97 -9.84
CA THR A 98 7.65 -8.80 -9.66
C THR A 98 8.30 -7.53 -10.16
N ILE A 99 9.58 -7.33 -9.83
CA ILE A 99 10.36 -6.17 -10.30
C ILE A 99 10.38 -6.15 -11.83
N ASP A 100 10.71 -7.27 -12.46
CA ASP A 100 10.79 -7.38 -13.92
C ASP A 100 9.41 -7.17 -14.56
N PHE A 101 8.34 -7.66 -13.95
CA PHE A 101 6.97 -7.41 -14.40
C PHE A 101 6.63 -5.92 -14.40
N ILE A 102 6.87 -5.23 -13.29
CA ILE A 102 6.58 -3.79 -13.17
C ILE A 102 7.45 -2.98 -14.12
N ASN A 103 8.73 -3.34 -14.28
CA ASN A 103 9.64 -2.67 -15.22
C ASN A 103 9.18 -2.83 -16.69
N ARG A 104 8.66 -4.00 -17.08
CA ARG A 104 8.07 -4.20 -18.41
C ARG A 104 6.85 -3.32 -18.66
N LEU A 105 6.16 -2.89 -17.60
CA LEU A 105 5.03 -1.97 -17.64
C LEU A 105 5.44 -0.49 -17.54
N GLY A 106 6.74 -0.18 -17.50
CA GLY A 106 7.26 1.18 -17.41
C GLY A 106 7.78 1.59 -16.03
N GLY A 107 7.91 0.66 -15.08
CA GLY A 107 8.41 0.93 -13.73
C GLY A 107 7.35 1.57 -12.83
N LEU A 108 7.79 2.19 -11.74
CA LEU A 108 6.95 3.03 -10.88
C LEU A 108 7.32 4.49 -11.05
N THR A 109 6.34 5.37 -10.87
CA THR A 109 6.53 6.83 -10.84
C THR A 109 6.21 7.38 -9.46
N ALA A 110 5.37 6.69 -8.69
CA ALA A 110 5.06 7.04 -7.30
C ALA A 110 4.53 5.82 -6.53
N ILE A 111 4.49 5.95 -5.21
CA ILE A 111 3.78 5.07 -4.29
C ILE A 111 2.80 5.94 -3.49
N ALA A 112 1.60 5.45 -3.19
CA ALA A 112 0.69 6.07 -2.24
C ALA A 112 -0.02 4.99 -1.44
N ILE A 113 -0.27 5.26 -0.16
CA ILE A 113 -0.78 4.25 0.78
C ILE A 113 -2.08 4.70 1.40
N SER A 114 -3.08 3.83 1.46
CA SER A 114 -4.40 4.13 2.03
C SER A 114 -4.32 4.54 3.49
N HIS A 115 -3.60 3.76 4.31
CA HIS A 115 -3.41 4.00 5.75
C HIS A 115 -2.27 3.13 6.34
N PRO A 116 -1.85 3.37 7.60
CA PRO A 116 -0.64 2.78 8.19
C PRO A 116 -0.48 1.25 8.19
N HIS A 117 -1.56 0.46 8.17
CA HIS A 117 -1.44 -1.01 8.09
C HIS A 117 -0.71 -1.47 6.82
N PHE A 118 -0.71 -0.65 5.77
CA PHE A 118 -0.16 -0.99 4.46
C PHE A 118 1.24 -0.36 4.24
N PHE A 119 1.84 0.29 5.25
CA PHE A 119 3.17 0.90 5.15
C PHE A 119 4.27 -0.13 4.87
N THR A 120 4.15 -1.35 5.38
CA THR A 120 5.02 -2.50 5.04
C THR A 120 6.50 -2.15 4.79
N THR A 121 7.00 -2.35 3.57
CA THR A 121 8.37 -2.08 3.12
C THR A 121 8.39 -0.96 2.06
N ILE A 122 7.52 0.04 2.18
CA ILE A 122 7.36 1.14 1.20
C ILE A 122 8.68 1.83 0.82
N VAL A 123 9.62 1.96 1.77
CA VAL A 123 10.93 2.56 1.52
C VAL A 123 11.79 1.66 0.63
N ASP A 124 11.81 0.35 0.87
CA ASP A 124 12.53 -0.59 0.01
C ASP A 124 11.95 -0.60 -1.41
N TRP A 125 10.62 -0.56 -1.53
CA TRP A 125 9.97 -0.42 -2.83
C TRP A 125 10.38 0.87 -3.53
N SER A 126 10.33 2.01 -2.84
CA SER A 126 10.74 3.30 -3.41
C SER A 126 12.18 3.26 -3.94
N HIS A 127 13.14 2.83 -3.11
CA HIS A 127 14.55 2.75 -3.50
C HIS A 127 14.77 1.79 -4.68
N LEU A 128 14.11 0.62 -4.68
CA LEU A 128 14.25 -0.36 -5.75
C LEU A 128 13.74 0.13 -7.11
N PHE A 129 12.75 1.02 -7.13
CA PHE A 129 12.22 1.61 -8.35
C PHE A 129 12.80 3.00 -8.66
N GLY A 130 13.94 3.35 -8.07
CA GLY A 130 14.68 4.57 -8.39
C GLY A 130 14.31 5.77 -7.53
N ASP A 131 14.14 5.54 -6.22
CA ASP A 131 13.81 6.55 -5.21
C ASP A 131 12.50 7.30 -5.52
N VAL A 132 11.50 6.58 -6.05
CA VAL A 132 10.21 7.16 -6.43
C VAL A 132 9.49 7.75 -5.19
N PRO A 133 8.80 8.89 -5.33
CA PRO A 133 8.14 9.53 -4.20
C PRO A 133 7.02 8.66 -3.63
N ILE A 134 6.97 8.59 -2.29
CA ILE A 134 5.90 7.99 -1.51
C ILE A 134 5.01 9.12 -0.98
N TYR A 135 3.73 9.15 -1.36
CA TYR A 135 2.78 10.16 -0.92
C TYR A 135 1.92 9.66 0.24
N LEU A 136 2.06 10.33 1.40
CA LEU A 136 1.29 10.07 2.61
C LEU A 136 0.58 11.35 3.04
N HIS A 137 -0.66 11.29 3.53
CA HIS A 137 -1.25 12.45 4.17
C HIS A 137 -0.45 12.80 5.44
N ARG A 138 -0.30 14.10 5.76
CA ARG A 138 0.50 14.55 6.91
C ARG A 138 0.06 13.91 8.23
N ASP A 139 -1.24 13.71 8.41
CA ASP A 139 -1.79 13.08 9.62
C ASP A 139 -1.41 11.59 9.78
N MET A 140 -0.66 11.01 8.83
CA MET A 140 -0.04 9.69 8.99
C MET A 140 1.41 9.75 9.49
N GLU A 141 2.02 10.93 9.67
CA GLU A 141 3.45 11.09 9.95
C GLU A 141 3.91 10.30 11.19
N THR A 142 3.11 10.30 12.25
CA THR A 142 3.43 9.59 13.50
C THR A 142 3.46 8.07 13.36
N TRP A 143 2.90 7.54 12.27
CA TRP A 143 2.83 6.10 12.01
C TRP A 143 4.01 5.59 11.15
N VAL A 144 4.88 6.48 10.68
CA VAL A 144 6.02 6.10 9.83
C VAL A 144 7.05 5.31 10.65
N LEU A 145 7.22 4.03 10.27
CA LEU A 145 8.12 3.09 10.95
C LEU A 145 9.59 3.23 10.53
N ARG A 146 9.81 3.65 9.28
CA ARG A 146 11.12 3.90 8.68
C ARG A 146 11.08 5.26 7.96
N PRO A 147 11.51 6.35 8.63
CA PRO A 147 11.65 7.65 7.99
C PRO A 147 12.67 7.60 6.84
N ASP A 148 12.36 8.23 5.72
CA ASP A 148 13.23 8.31 4.55
C ASP A 148 12.92 9.58 3.72
N GLN A 149 13.87 10.02 2.89
CA GLN A 149 13.72 11.25 2.07
C GLN A 149 12.71 11.08 0.94
N CYS A 150 12.44 9.85 0.52
CA CYS A 150 11.42 9.58 -0.49
C CYS A 150 9.97 9.72 0.04
N ILE A 151 9.77 9.95 1.34
CA ILE A 151 8.45 10.17 1.92
C ILE A 151 8.06 11.64 1.81
N HIS A 152 7.00 11.91 1.04
CA HIS A 152 6.43 13.22 0.82
C HIS A 152 5.06 13.33 1.48
N PHE A 153 5.01 14.06 2.59
CA PHE A 153 3.75 14.42 3.22
C PHE A 153 2.99 15.45 2.39
N TRP A 154 1.68 15.31 2.35
CA TRP A 154 0.79 16.28 1.76
C TRP A 154 -0.37 16.64 2.69
N ASP A 155 -0.97 17.80 2.46
CA ASP A 155 -1.96 18.41 3.31
C ASP A 155 -3.25 18.75 2.54
N GLY A 156 -4.36 18.82 3.26
CA GLY A 156 -5.66 19.25 2.73
C GLY A 156 -6.55 18.09 2.28
N SER A 157 -7.70 18.42 1.68
CA SER A 157 -8.70 17.40 1.36
C SER A 157 -8.38 16.56 0.12
N MET A 158 -7.53 17.07 -0.78
CA MET A 158 -7.23 16.42 -2.06
C MET A 158 -5.85 16.81 -2.58
N LYS A 159 -5.16 15.86 -3.21
CA LYS A 159 -3.91 16.09 -3.94
C LYS A 159 -3.99 15.52 -5.34
N ASP A 160 -3.80 16.39 -6.33
CA ASP A 160 -3.61 15.97 -7.71
C ASP A 160 -2.25 15.28 -7.88
N LEU A 161 -2.28 14.16 -8.59
CA LEU A 161 -1.10 13.42 -9.04
C LEU A 161 -1.17 13.28 -10.56
N PHE A 162 0.00 13.26 -11.18
CA PHE A 162 0.17 13.00 -12.61
C PHE A 162 -0.74 13.90 -13.47
N ASP A 163 -0.65 15.23 -13.27
CA ASP A 163 -1.44 16.23 -13.98
C ASP A 163 -2.97 15.98 -13.94
N GLY A 164 -3.45 15.46 -12.81
CA GLY A 164 -4.87 15.20 -12.56
C GLY A 164 -5.38 13.86 -13.08
N LYS A 165 -4.50 12.99 -13.61
CA LYS A 165 -4.83 11.61 -13.98
C LYS A 165 -5.14 10.74 -12.77
N LEU A 166 -4.68 11.14 -11.60
CA LEU A 166 -4.96 10.50 -10.32
C LEU A 166 -5.20 11.56 -9.27
N LYS A 167 -6.01 11.23 -8.26
CA LYS A 167 -6.25 12.11 -7.11
C LYS A 167 -6.17 11.30 -5.83
N LEU A 168 -5.38 11.76 -4.87
CA LEU A 168 -5.50 11.33 -3.48
C LEU A 168 -6.58 12.17 -2.81
N ILE A 169 -7.46 11.54 -2.06
CA ILE A 169 -8.54 12.20 -1.32
C ILE A 169 -8.40 11.81 0.14
N HIS A 170 -8.23 12.81 1.01
CA HIS A 170 -8.18 12.60 2.45
C HIS A 170 -9.59 12.29 2.95
N THR A 171 -9.75 11.14 3.59
CA THR A 171 -11.03 10.64 4.10
C THR A 171 -11.08 10.64 5.63
N GLY A 172 -9.93 10.51 6.29
CA GLY A 172 -9.87 10.25 7.72
C GLY A 172 -10.65 8.99 8.12
N GLY A 173 -11.00 8.87 9.40
CA GLY A 173 -11.82 7.76 9.90
C GLY A 173 -10.97 6.63 10.46
N HIS A 174 -10.60 5.64 9.63
CA HIS A 174 -9.85 4.47 10.11
C HIS A 174 -8.51 4.89 10.72
N PHE A 175 -7.80 5.82 10.09
CA PHE A 175 -6.73 6.63 10.66
C PHE A 175 -7.00 8.10 10.36
N ASP A 176 -6.46 9.02 11.17
CA ASP A 176 -6.65 10.46 10.95
C ASP A 176 -6.21 10.88 9.55
N GLY A 177 -5.10 10.31 9.07
CA GLY A 177 -4.58 10.56 7.72
C GLY A 177 -5.11 9.65 6.62
N SER A 178 -6.05 8.74 6.90
CA SER A 178 -6.62 7.83 5.90
C SER A 178 -6.98 8.52 4.59
N GLN A 179 -6.63 7.88 3.48
CA GLN A 179 -6.83 8.42 2.14
C GLN A 179 -7.26 7.34 1.15
N VAL A 180 -7.89 7.78 0.06
CA VAL A 180 -8.29 6.93 -1.08
C VAL A 180 -7.68 7.45 -2.37
N LEU A 181 -7.43 6.56 -3.33
CA LEU A 181 -6.96 6.91 -4.67
C LEU A 181 -8.13 6.88 -5.64
N TYR A 182 -8.43 8.02 -6.24
CA TYR A 182 -9.38 8.12 -7.34
C TYR A 182 -8.65 8.10 -8.68
N TRP A 183 -9.05 7.16 -9.53
CA TRP A 183 -8.57 6.97 -10.90
C TRP A 183 -9.72 7.21 -11.89
N PRO A 184 -9.84 8.42 -12.48
CA PRO A 184 -10.95 8.77 -13.37
C PRO A 184 -11.04 7.93 -14.64
N GLU A 185 -9.91 7.47 -15.18
CA GLU A 185 -9.86 6.73 -16.46
C GLU A 185 -10.18 5.23 -16.29
N GLY A 186 -10.21 4.73 -15.04
CA GLY A 186 -10.54 3.33 -14.73
C GLY A 186 -11.98 2.95 -15.06
N ALA A 187 -12.25 1.65 -15.08
CA ALA A 187 -13.57 1.07 -15.37
C ALA A 187 -14.19 1.59 -16.67
N SER A 188 -13.36 1.75 -17.71
CA SER A 188 -13.71 2.37 -19.00
C SER A 188 -14.21 3.81 -18.85
N HIS A 189 -13.41 4.67 -18.20
CA HIS A 189 -13.73 6.09 -17.92
C HIS A 189 -14.97 6.31 -17.03
N ARG A 190 -15.39 5.31 -16.25
CA ARG A 190 -16.43 5.48 -15.22
C ARG A 190 -15.86 5.87 -13.86
N GLY A 191 -14.54 5.84 -13.73
CA GLY A 191 -13.84 6.11 -12.49
C GLY A 191 -13.74 4.88 -11.61
N VAL A 192 -12.59 4.73 -10.95
CA VAL A 192 -12.32 3.71 -9.94
C VAL A 192 -11.87 4.43 -8.67
N LEU A 193 -12.39 4.00 -7.52
CA LEU A 193 -11.92 4.42 -6.21
C LEU A 193 -11.25 3.24 -5.53
N LEU A 194 -9.94 3.35 -5.29
CA LEU A 194 -9.21 2.38 -4.50
C LEU A 194 -9.21 2.87 -3.04
N SER A 195 -9.96 2.18 -2.18
CA SER A 195 -10.20 2.58 -0.80
C SER A 195 -9.37 1.82 0.24
N GLY A 196 -8.46 0.93 -0.18
CA GLY A 196 -7.82 -0.01 0.73
C GLY A 196 -8.85 -0.98 1.35
N ASP A 197 -8.66 -1.36 2.60
CA ASP A 197 -9.65 -2.13 3.38
C ASP A 197 -10.65 -1.24 4.14
N GLU A 198 -10.71 0.06 3.84
CA GLU A 198 -11.71 0.96 4.41
C GLU A 198 -13.10 0.70 3.81
N PRO A 199 -14.04 0.25 4.64
CA PRO A 199 -15.32 0.95 4.72
C PRO A 199 -15.76 1.09 6.18
N GLN A 200 -15.08 1.89 6.99
CA GLN A 200 -15.69 2.35 8.25
C GLN A 200 -16.58 3.56 7.97
N ARG A 201 -17.89 3.39 8.21
CA ARG A 201 -18.89 4.46 8.09
C ARG A 201 -18.46 5.67 8.95
N ASN A 202 -17.94 6.71 8.33
CA ASN A 202 -18.20 8.04 8.85
C ASN A 202 -19.68 8.32 8.63
N HIS A 203 -20.42 8.62 9.69
CA HIS A 203 -21.76 9.19 9.61
C HIS A 203 -21.69 10.53 8.87
N PHE A 204 -21.75 10.49 7.55
CA PHE A 204 -22.07 11.65 6.73
C PHE A 204 -23.44 11.45 6.10
N ASP A 205 -24.33 12.36 6.45
CA ASP A 205 -25.64 12.57 5.85
C ASP A 205 -25.50 12.70 4.31
N GLY A 206 -26.18 11.80 3.59
CA GLY A 206 -26.79 12.14 2.31
C GLY A 206 -25.90 12.33 1.08
N SER A 207 -25.18 11.30 0.62
CA SER A 207 -25.15 10.90 -0.81
C SER A 207 -24.24 9.69 -1.03
N VAL A 208 -24.82 8.53 -1.38
CA VAL A 208 -24.08 7.30 -1.66
C VAL A 208 -23.60 7.32 -3.12
N LEU A 209 -22.29 7.47 -3.33
CA LEU A 209 -21.65 7.07 -4.59
C LEU A 209 -21.49 5.54 -4.58
N LYS A 210 -22.27 4.87 -5.43
CA LYS A 210 -22.15 3.43 -5.66
C LYS A 210 -20.80 3.12 -6.30
N ALA A 211 -19.86 2.58 -5.53
CA ALA A 211 -18.74 1.83 -6.09
C ALA A 211 -19.30 0.51 -6.66
N HIS A 212 -19.40 0.42 -7.99
CA HIS A 212 -19.75 -0.84 -8.65
C HIS A 212 -18.55 -1.79 -8.59
N PHE A 213 -18.52 -2.68 -7.59
CA PHE A 213 -17.77 -3.93 -7.71
C PHE A 213 -18.58 -4.89 -8.60
N SER A 214 -18.17 -5.03 -9.86
CA SER A 214 -18.63 -6.13 -10.71
C SER A 214 -17.84 -7.38 -10.34
N LEU A 215 -18.27 -8.10 -9.30
CA LEU A 215 -17.88 -9.49 -9.13
C LEU A 215 -18.57 -10.31 -10.23
N ASN A 216 -17.89 -10.52 -11.35
CA ASN A 216 -18.27 -11.57 -12.29
C ASN A 216 -18.03 -12.92 -11.61
N GLN A 217 -19.06 -13.44 -10.93
CA GLN A 217 -19.19 -14.88 -10.74
C GLN A 217 -19.71 -15.48 -12.05
N SER A 218 -18.80 -16.10 -12.79
CA SER A 218 -19.09 -17.20 -13.73
C SER A 218 -18.14 -18.31 -13.30
N GLY A 219 -18.56 -19.40 -12.68
CA GLY A 219 -19.61 -20.30 -13.14
C GLY A 219 -18.96 -21.48 -13.85
N ILE A 220 -18.59 -22.51 -13.08
CA ILE A 220 -18.65 -23.94 -13.42
C ILE A 220 -19.14 -24.65 -12.17
#